data_AF-A0A5K1JDU1-F1
#
_entry.id   AF-A0A5K1JDU1-F1
#
_cell.length_a   1.000
_cell.length_b   1.000
_cell.length_c   1.000
_cell.angle_alpha   90.00
_cell.angle_beta   90.00
_cell.angle_gamma   90.00
#
_symmetry.space_group_name_H-M   'P 1'
#
loop_
_entity.id
_entity.type
_entity.pdbx_description
1 polymer ?
#
loop_
_entity_poly.entity_id
_entity_poly.type
_entity_poly.pdbx_seq_one_letter_code
_entity_poly.pdbx_strand_id
1 'polypeptide(L)'
;MMGAMGSSVYDDQNGWGSYRLTLPVSKRDVVLSRYAAIVTLGLIGSAAGFVASLAVMGLASAMELPGGLSEFLAFSGERVVGMAFATAVCVLIGSAVASVVTPVYFKLGQTKATQLLPTVTVGLFAVTPMLLWNSGILEGGAFGLVTDFLTFVETPAGLAASMAALLAASLLMLAASAVVSLGLYGRREL
;
A
#
# COMPACT_ATOMS: atom_id res chain seq x y z
N MET A 1 6.97 -3.57 -0.78
CA MET A 1 7.24 -2.16 -0.35
C MET A 1 8.73 -1.86 -0.10
N MET A 2 9.57 -2.83 0.29
CA MET A 2 11.01 -2.58 0.46
C MET A 2 11.76 -2.27 -0.85
N GLY A 3 11.26 -2.71 -2.01
CA GLY A 3 11.92 -2.48 -3.31
C GLY A 3 12.02 -1.01 -3.74
N ALA A 4 10.96 -0.21 -3.54
CA ALA A 4 10.95 1.20 -3.95
C ALA A 4 11.84 2.10 -3.06
N MET A 5 12.09 1.67 -1.82
CA MET A 5 13.02 2.36 -0.92
C MET A 5 14.45 1.85 -1.09
N GLY A 6 14.63 0.55 -1.36
CA GLY A 6 15.93 0.01 -1.76
C GLY A 6 16.50 0.71 -3.00
N SER A 7 15.66 1.01 -4.00
CA SER A 7 16.13 1.78 -5.17
C SER A 7 16.57 3.19 -4.81
N SER A 8 15.86 3.85 -3.89
CA SER A 8 16.21 5.19 -3.45
C SER A 8 17.50 5.26 -2.62
N VAL A 9 17.81 4.21 -1.84
CA VAL A 9 19.09 4.07 -1.14
C VAL A 9 20.22 3.81 -2.14
N TYR A 10 19.96 2.98 -3.15
CA TYR A 10 20.92 2.66 -4.20
C TYR A 10 21.28 3.88 -5.04
N ASP A 11 20.29 4.72 -5.35
CA ASP A 11 20.49 5.98 -6.08
C ASP A 11 21.37 6.96 -5.29
N ASP A 12 21.18 7.06 -3.97
CA ASP A 12 22.01 7.90 -3.12
C ASP A 12 23.43 7.35 -2.98
N GLN A 13 23.60 6.03 -2.85
CA GLN A 13 24.93 5.38 -2.83
C GLN A 13 25.69 5.59 -4.15
N ASN A 14 24.99 5.56 -5.28
CA ASN A 14 25.59 5.72 -6.60
C ASN A 14 25.73 7.20 -7.05
N GLY A 15 25.42 8.16 -6.18
CA GLY A 15 25.58 9.58 -6.50
C GLY A 15 24.64 10.08 -7.61
N TRP A 16 23.49 9.41 -7.80
CA TRP A 16 22.47 9.77 -8.80
C TRP A 16 22.06 11.24 -8.68
N GLY A 17 22.04 11.78 -7.45
CA GLY A 17 21.72 13.18 -7.16
C GLY A 17 22.64 14.20 -7.85
N SER A 18 23.91 13.86 -8.07
CA SER A 18 24.87 14.71 -8.80
C SER A 18 24.81 14.45 -10.31
N TYR A 19 24.62 13.20 -10.72
CA TYR A 19 24.48 12.82 -12.13
C TYR A 19 23.25 13.46 -12.80
N ARG A 20 22.11 13.54 -12.10
CA ARG A 20 20.90 14.16 -12.65
C ARG A 20 21.04 15.66 -12.93
N LEU A 21 21.99 16.35 -12.28
CA LEU A 21 22.21 17.80 -12.49
C LEU A 21 22.85 18.09 -13.85
N THR A 22 23.44 17.08 -14.50
CA THR A 22 24.03 17.21 -15.84
C THR A 22 23.08 16.80 -16.96
N LEU A 23 21.91 16.23 -16.62
CA LEU A 23 20.90 15.80 -17.58
C LEU A 23 19.77 16.85 -17.72
N PRO A 24 19.15 16.99 -18.91
CA PRO A 24 18.02 17.90 -19.13
C PRO A 24 16.70 17.31 -18.58
N VAL A 25 16.68 16.94 -17.29
CA VAL A 25 15.53 16.31 -16.64
C VAL A 25 14.75 17.33 -15.82
N SER A 26 13.44 17.39 -16.01
CA SER A 26 12.57 18.29 -15.24
C SER A 26 12.43 17.81 -13.79
N LYS A 27 12.33 18.76 -12.85
CA LYS A 27 12.00 18.49 -11.44
C LYS A 27 10.69 17.70 -11.30
N ARG A 28 9.72 17.89 -12.22
CA ARG A 28 8.45 17.17 -12.22
C ARG A 28 8.61 15.69 -12.57
N ASP A 29 9.46 15.38 -13.54
CA ASP A 29 9.69 14.01 -14.01
C ASP A 29 10.38 13.16 -12.94
N VAL A 30 11.26 13.77 -12.13
CA VAL A 30 11.88 13.11 -10.98
C VAL A 30 10.84 12.71 -9.92
N VAL A 31 9.85 13.55 -9.65
CA VAL A 31 8.79 13.22 -8.68
C VAL A 31 7.88 12.15 -9.27
N LEU A 32 7.40 12.34 -10.51
CA LEU A 32 6.49 11.40 -11.17
C LEU A 32 7.09 10.01 -11.34
N SER A 33 8.38 9.91 -11.73
CA SER A 33 9.07 8.63 -11.84
C SER A 33 9.15 7.86 -10.51
N ARG A 34 9.27 8.55 -9.37
CA ARG A 34 9.23 7.90 -8.05
C ARG A 34 7.85 7.34 -7.72
N TYR A 35 6.79 8.10 -7.98
CA TYR A 35 5.43 7.59 -7.81
C TYR A 35 5.13 6.45 -8.79
N ALA A 36 5.61 6.54 -10.03
CA ALA A 36 5.53 5.46 -11.00
C ALA A 36 6.24 4.19 -10.50
N ALA A 37 7.45 4.31 -9.94
CA ALA A 37 8.18 3.18 -9.35
C ALA A 37 7.44 2.55 -8.16
N ILE A 38 6.80 3.36 -7.31
CA ILE A 38 5.98 2.86 -6.19
C ILE A 38 4.80 2.05 -6.72
N VAL A 39 4.09 2.59 -7.72
CA VAL A 39 2.92 1.93 -8.33
C VAL A 39 3.33 0.65 -9.05
N THR A 40 4.37 0.68 -9.89
CA THR A 40 4.80 -0.50 -10.66
C THR A 40 5.32 -1.61 -9.74
N LEU A 41 6.19 -1.30 -8.79
CA LEU A 41 6.69 -2.29 -7.83
C LEU A 41 5.58 -2.78 -6.89
N GLY A 42 4.61 -1.92 -6.56
CA GLY A 42 3.41 -2.29 -5.83
C GLY A 42 2.57 -3.32 -6.60
N LEU A 43 2.24 -3.02 -7.85
CA LEU A 43 1.47 -3.90 -8.73
C LEU A 43 2.18 -5.24 -8.96
N ILE A 44 3.49 -5.22 -9.21
CA ILE A 44 4.30 -6.44 -9.38
C ILE A 44 4.25 -7.28 -8.09
N GLY A 45 4.41 -6.65 -6.92
CA GLY A 45 4.35 -7.34 -5.63
C GLY A 45 2.97 -7.95 -5.36
N SER A 46 1.89 -7.19 -5.61
CA SER A 46 0.52 -7.68 -5.46
C SER A 46 0.20 -8.83 -6.43
N ALA A 47 0.63 -8.72 -7.68
CA ALA A 47 0.47 -9.78 -8.67
C ALA A 47 1.24 -11.05 -8.28
N ALA A 48 2.50 -10.90 -7.85
CA ALA A 48 3.32 -12.02 -7.39
C ALA A 48 2.70 -12.70 -6.16
N GLY A 49 2.20 -11.93 -5.19
CA GLY A 49 1.49 -12.46 -4.03
C GLY A 49 0.23 -13.22 -4.41
N PHE A 50 -0.59 -12.66 -5.30
CA PHE A 50 -1.82 -13.30 -5.77
C PHE A 50 -1.54 -14.61 -6.52
N VAL A 51 -0.54 -14.61 -7.42
CA VAL A 51 -0.11 -15.82 -8.15
C VAL A 51 0.43 -16.88 -7.19
N ALA A 52 1.24 -16.48 -6.20
CA ALA A 52 1.75 -17.41 -5.20
C ALA A 52 0.63 -18.06 -4.40
N SER A 53 -0.37 -17.29 -3.98
CA SER A 53 -1.53 -17.82 -3.27
C SER A 53 -2.39 -18.76 -4.14
N LEU A 54 -2.58 -18.45 -5.42
CA LEU A 54 -3.24 -19.37 -6.36
C LEU A 54 -2.46 -20.67 -6.55
N ALA A 55 -1.12 -20.59 -6.62
CA ALA A 55 -0.28 -21.78 -6.71
C ALA A 55 -0.40 -22.66 -5.46
N VAL A 56 -0.44 -22.06 -4.26
CA VAL A 56 -0.67 -22.79 -3.00
C VAL A 56 -2.03 -23.48 -2.99
N MET A 57 -3.09 -22.80 -3.43
CA MET A 57 -4.42 -23.41 -3.53
C MET A 57 -4.46 -24.57 -4.53
N GLY A 58 -3.82 -24.40 -5.70
CA GLY A 58 -3.72 -25.46 -6.71
C GLY A 58 -2.97 -26.69 -6.20
N LEU A 59 -1.86 -26.49 -5.50
CA LEU A 59 -1.10 -27.57 -4.86
C LEU A 59 -1.93 -28.28 -3.78
N ALA A 60 -2.68 -27.53 -2.96
CA ALA A 60 -3.52 -28.10 -1.92
C ALA A 60 -4.73 -28.89 -2.47
N SER A 61 -5.16 -28.60 -3.70
CA SER A 61 -6.17 -29.40 -4.40
C SER A 61 -5.60 -30.63 -5.11
N ALA A 62 -4.32 -30.62 -5.46
CA ALA A 62 -3.67 -31.71 -6.17
C ALA A 62 -3.00 -32.74 -5.24
N MET A 63 -2.62 -32.34 -4.02
CA MET A 63 -1.94 -33.19 -3.05
C MET A 63 -2.61 -33.13 -1.68
N GLU A 64 -2.74 -34.27 -1.01
CA GLU A 64 -3.19 -34.32 0.38
C GLU A 64 -2.10 -33.75 1.29
N LEU A 65 -2.33 -32.54 1.80
CA LEU A 65 -1.51 -31.95 2.85
C LEU A 65 -1.82 -32.61 4.20
N PRO A 66 -0.79 -32.87 5.02
CA PRO A 66 -0.98 -33.41 6.36
C PRO A 66 -1.78 -32.45 7.25
N GLY A 67 -2.62 -33.01 8.13
CA GLY A 67 -3.37 -32.25 9.13
C GLY A 67 -4.70 -31.64 8.64
N GLY A 68 -5.28 -32.11 7.54
CA GLY A 68 -6.57 -31.63 7.02
C GLY A 68 -6.50 -30.27 6.33
N LEU A 69 -5.30 -29.69 6.18
CA LEU A 69 -5.07 -28.40 5.52
C LEU A 69 -5.56 -28.37 4.07
N SER A 70 -5.54 -29.52 3.39
CA SER A 70 -5.98 -29.66 1.99
C SER A 70 -7.40 -29.13 1.79
N GLU A 71 -8.32 -29.42 2.71
CA GLU A 71 -9.72 -29.01 2.60
C GLU A 71 -9.89 -27.50 2.86
N PHE A 72 -9.11 -26.97 3.81
CA PHE A 72 -9.05 -25.54 4.14
C PHE A 72 -8.38 -24.68 3.06
N LEU A 73 -7.44 -25.25 2.29
CA LEU A 73 -6.66 -24.55 1.26
C LEU A 73 -7.06 -24.91 -0.18
N ALA A 74 -7.92 -25.90 -0.37
CA ALA A 74 -8.49 -26.26 -1.67
C ALA A 74 -9.00 -25.06 -2.49
N PHE A 75 -9.11 -25.24 -3.79
CA PHE A 75 -9.63 -24.22 -4.66
C PHE A 75 -11.12 -23.98 -4.41
N SER A 76 -11.50 -22.78 -3.96
CA SER A 76 -12.90 -22.33 -3.90
C SER A 76 -13.04 -20.92 -4.45
N GLY A 77 -14.13 -20.64 -5.16
CA GLY A 77 -14.39 -19.31 -5.73
C GLY A 77 -14.46 -18.21 -4.67
N GLU A 78 -15.04 -18.52 -3.51
CA GLU A 78 -15.12 -17.61 -2.37
C GLU A 78 -13.74 -17.24 -1.81
N ARG A 79 -12.79 -18.19 -1.75
CA ARG A 79 -11.41 -17.93 -1.32
C ARG A 79 -10.68 -17.02 -2.28
N VAL A 80 -10.84 -17.21 -3.58
CA VAL A 80 -10.23 -16.35 -4.60
C VAL A 80 -10.73 -14.90 -4.46
N VAL A 81 -12.04 -14.73 -4.20
CA VAL A 81 -12.65 -13.43 -3.97
C VAL A 81 -12.15 -12.81 -2.65
N GLY A 82 -12.08 -13.57 -1.57
CA GLY A 82 -11.54 -13.12 -0.29
C GLY A 82 -10.06 -12.71 -0.38
N MET A 83 -9.27 -13.45 -1.15
CA MET A 83 -7.88 -13.10 -1.46
C MET A 83 -7.80 -11.80 -2.28
N ALA A 84 -8.65 -11.62 -3.28
CA ALA A 84 -8.67 -10.39 -4.08
C ALA A 84 -9.02 -9.18 -3.20
N PHE A 85 -9.98 -9.32 -2.29
CA PHE A 85 -10.32 -8.31 -1.29
C PHE A 85 -9.15 -8.00 -0.35
N ALA A 86 -8.52 -9.02 0.23
CA ALA A 86 -7.35 -8.86 1.08
C ALA A 86 -6.19 -8.15 0.35
N THR A 87 -5.98 -8.49 -0.94
CA THR A 87 -4.97 -7.84 -1.78
C THR A 87 -5.29 -6.36 -1.98
N ALA A 88 -6.56 -6.00 -2.20
CA ALA A 88 -7.00 -4.61 -2.30
C ALA A 88 -6.76 -3.81 -0.99
N VAL A 89 -7.02 -4.43 0.16
CA VAL A 89 -6.72 -3.85 1.48
C VAL A 89 -5.21 -3.65 1.66
N CYS A 90 -4.38 -4.63 1.29
CA CYS A 90 -2.92 -4.50 1.35
C CYS A 90 -2.40 -3.37 0.44
N VAL A 91 -2.98 -3.20 -0.75
CA VAL A 91 -2.65 -2.09 -1.66
C VAL A 91 -3.03 -0.75 -1.03
N LEU A 92 -4.20 -0.64 -0.40
CA LEU A 92 -4.60 0.57 0.32
C LEU A 92 -3.61 0.91 1.44
N ILE A 93 -3.31 -0.06 2.31
CA ILE A 93 -2.34 0.10 3.40
C ILE A 93 -0.99 0.56 2.87
N GLY A 94 -0.48 -0.08 1.81
CA GLY A 94 0.79 0.29 1.21
C GLY A 94 0.78 1.69 0.60
N SER A 95 -0.32 2.06 -0.07
CA SER A 95 -0.49 3.40 -0.63
C SER A 95 -0.57 4.48 0.46
N ALA A 96 -1.19 4.19 1.60
CA ALA A 96 -1.31 5.10 2.74
C ALA A 96 0.05 5.37 3.40
N VAL A 97 0.90 4.35 3.55
CA VAL A 97 2.27 4.56 4.03
C VAL A 97 3.09 5.34 3.01
N ALA A 98 3.02 4.97 1.74
CA ALA A 98 3.77 5.65 0.68
C ALA A 98 3.37 7.14 0.57
N SER A 99 2.08 7.45 0.71
CA SER A 99 1.57 8.82 0.59
C SER A 99 2.15 9.77 1.65
N VAL A 100 2.52 9.24 2.83
CA VAL A 100 3.13 10.01 3.92
C VAL A 100 4.66 10.03 3.81
N VAL A 101 5.29 8.89 3.49
CA VAL A 101 6.75 8.77 3.48
C VAL A 101 7.37 9.51 2.29
N THR A 102 6.76 9.46 1.11
CA THR A 102 7.30 10.09 -0.12
C THR A 102 7.44 11.63 -0.05
N PRO A 103 6.48 12.41 0.46
CA PRO A 103 6.67 13.86 0.60
C PRO A 103 7.72 14.21 1.67
N VAL A 104 7.78 13.44 2.77
CA VAL A 104 8.82 13.59 3.79
C VAL A 104 10.20 13.35 3.20
N TYR A 105 10.33 12.33 2.34
CA TYR A 105 11.56 12.03 1.62
C TYR A 105 12.07 13.23 0.81
N PHE A 106 11.19 13.87 0.03
CA PHE A 106 11.56 15.07 -0.73
C PHE A 106 11.91 16.28 0.15
N LYS A 107 11.33 16.37 1.35
CA LYS A 107 11.56 17.50 2.28
C LYS A 107 12.80 17.35 3.18
N LEU A 108 13.14 16.14 3.63
CA LEU A 108 14.16 15.92 4.66
C LEU A 108 15.36 15.06 4.21
N GLY A 109 15.29 14.44 3.03
CA GLY A 109 16.34 13.54 2.52
C GLY A 109 16.26 12.10 3.05
N GLN A 110 17.03 11.20 2.43
CA GLN A 110 17.04 9.73 2.67
C GLN A 110 17.13 9.33 4.14
N THR A 111 18.05 9.94 4.90
CA THR A 111 18.40 9.52 6.26
C THR A 111 17.28 9.75 7.27
N LYS A 112 16.56 10.87 7.16
CA LYS A 112 15.38 11.12 8.02
C LYS A 112 14.15 10.35 7.53
N ALA A 113 14.02 10.11 6.23
CA ALA A 113 12.89 9.36 5.68
C ALA A 113 12.90 7.88 6.11
N THR A 114 14.07 7.25 6.10
CA THR A 114 14.24 5.85 6.54
C THR A 114 14.04 5.68 8.04
N GLN A 115 14.43 6.66 8.86
CA GLN A 115 14.14 6.68 10.30
C GLN A 115 12.68 6.97 10.63
N LEU A 116 11.99 7.78 9.82
CA LEU A 116 10.58 8.12 10.06
C LEU A 116 9.63 7.00 9.63
N LEU A 117 10.08 6.08 8.77
CA LEU A 117 9.22 5.03 8.24
C LEU A 117 8.62 4.13 9.33
N PRO A 118 9.39 3.53 10.26
CA PRO A 118 8.85 2.72 11.34
C PRO A 118 7.87 3.52 12.20
N THR A 119 8.22 4.78 12.48
CA THR A 119 7.39 5.70 13.28
C THR A 119 6.05 6.01 12.62
N VAL A 120 6.03 6.24 11.30
CA VAL A 120 4.80 6.46 10.54
C VAL A 120 3.95 5.20 10.50
N THR A 121 4.55 4.03 10.25
CA THR A 121 3.80 2.78 10.23
C THR A 121 3.19 2.45 11.59
N VAL A 122 3.94 2.62 12.68
CA VAL A 122 3.44 2.38 14.05
C VAL A 122 2.41 3.44 14.44
N GLY A 123 2.65 4.71 14.13
CA GLY A 123 1.72 5.80 14.40
C GLY A 123 0.37 5.60 13.70
N LEU A 124 0.41 5.28 12.40
CA LEU A 124 -0.80 5.14 11.60
C LEU A 124 -1.56 3.84 11.90
N PHE A 125 -0.88 2.70 12.03
CA PHE A 125 -1.55 1.39 12.13
C PHE A 125 -1.66 0.83 13.55
N ALA A 126 -0.86 1.28 14.52
CA ALA A 126 -0.96 0.84 15.91
C ALA A 126 -1.56 1.91 16.81
N VAL A 127 -1.03 3.14 16.75
CA VAL A 127 -1.45 4.22 17.66
C VAL A 127 -2.83 4.77 17.28
N THR A 128 -3.09 5.00 15.99
CA THR A 128 -4.36 5.60 15.55
C THR A 128 -5.59 4.73 15.93
N PRO A 129 -5.61 3.40 15.70
CA PRO A 129 -6.72 2.56 16.13
C PRO A 129 -6.87 2.49 17.66
N MET A 130 -5.76 2.49 18.41
CA MET A 130 -5.81 2.48 19.88
C MET A 130 -6.41 3.76 20.45
N LEU A 131 -6.08 4.92 19.87
CA LEU A 131 -6.66 6.20 20.27
C LEU A 131 -8.15 6.27 19.93
N LEU A 132 -8.54 5.77 18.75
CA LEU A 132 -9.94 5.68 18.33
C LEU A 132 -10.76 4.76 19.26
N TRP A 133 -10.18 3.63 19.65
CA TRP A 133 -10.76 2.71 20.63
C TRP A 133 -10.96 3.38 21.99
N ASN A 134 -9.92 4.03 22.51
CA ASN A 134 -9.97 4.69 23.81
C ASN A 134 -10.85 5.96 23.83
N SER A 135 -11.15 6.54 22.66
CA SER A 135 -11.96 7.76 22.56
C SER A 135 -13.48 7.54 22.69
N GLY A 136 -13.96 6.30 22.81
CA GLY A 136 -15.39 5.98 22.88
C GLY A 136 -16.17 6.20 21.58
N ILE A 137 -15.55 6.80 20.54
CA ILE A 137 -16.11 6.94 19.18
C ILE A 137 -16.54 5.58 18.62
N LEU A 138 -15.79 4.52 18.94
CA LEU A 138 -16.11 3.18 18.47
C LEU A 138 -17.27 2.53 19.22
N GLU A 139 -17.52 2.89 20.49
CA GLU A 139 -18.56 2.26 21.33
C GLU A 139 -19.98 2.79 21.07
N GLY A 140 -20.16 4.03 20.61
CA GLY A 140 -21.47 4.70 20.60
C GLY A 140 -22.33 4.53 19.33
N GLY A 141 -21.82 3.92 18.25
CA GLY A 141 -22.55 3.81 16.98
C GLY A 141 -21.71 3.37 15.79
N ALA A 142 -20.37 3.46 15.89
CA ALA A 142 -19.48 2.93 14.85
C ALA A 142 -19.56 1.40 14.73
N PHE A 143 -19.85 0.68 15.82
CA PHE A 143 -20.10 -0.77 15.74
C PHE A 143 -21.29 -1.11 14.82
N GLY A 144 -22.36 -0.32 14.84
CA GLY A 144 -23.50 -0.48 13.94
C GLY A 144 -23.13 -0.24 12.47
N LEU A 145 -22.36 0.83 12.21
CA LEU A 145 -21.82 1.10 10.86
C LEU A 145 -20.87 -0.01 10.38
N VAL A 146 -20.08 -0.60 11.28
CA VAL A 146 -19.18 -1.70 10.94
C VAL A 146 -19.97 -2.97 10.63
N THR A 147 -21.02 -3.28 11.39
CA THR A 147 -21.90 -4.43 11.11
C THR A 147 -22.70 -4.24 9.82
N ASP A 148 -23.20 -3.03 9.56
CA ASP A 148 -23.91 -2.70 8.32
C ASP A 148 -22.97 -2.77 7.11
N PHE A 149 -21.71 -2.35 7.29
CA PHE A 149 -20.69 -2.50 6.27
C PHE A 149 -20.31 -3.97 6.04
N LEU A 150 -20.17 -4.78 7.09
CA LEU A 150 -19.90 -6.21 6.99
C LEU A 150 -21.01 -6.95 6.23
N THR A 151 -22.26 -6.70 6.59
CA THR A 151 -23.42 -7.27 5.89
C THR A 151 -23.51 -6.80 4.44
N PHE A 152 -23.13 -5.56 4.15
CA PHE A 152 -23.02 -5.07 2.77
C PHE A 152 -21.90 -5.80 1.99
N VAL A 153 -20.74 -6.03 2.61
CA VAL A 153 -19.60 -6.73 1.99
C VAL A 153 -19.89 -8.22 1.76
N GLU A 154 -20.76 -8.85 2.55
CA GLU A 154 -21.24 -10.22 2.29
C GLU A 154 -22.05 -10.32 0.99
N THR A 155 -22.63 -9.23 0.49
CA THR A 155 -23.29 -9.23 -0.81
C THR A 155 -22.27 -9.21 -1.96
N PRO A 156 -22.48 -9.96 -3.05
CA PRO A 156 -21.53 -10.00 -4.17
C PRO A 156 -21.35 -8.63 -4.85
N ALA A 157 -22.41 -7.81 -4.87
CA ALA A 157 -22.35 -6.44 -5.38
C ALA A 157 -21.58 -5.51 -4.42
N GLY A 158 -21.80 -5.63 -3.11
CA GLY A 158 -21.12 -4.79 -2.11
C GLY A 158 -19.64 -5.14 -1.95
N LEU A 159 -19.25 -6.40 -2.14
CA LEU A 159 -17.85 -6.80 -2.20
C LEU A 159 -17.13 -6.16 -3.40
N ALA A 160 -17.72 -6.25 -4.60
CA ALA A 160 -17.13 -5.64 -5.79
C ALA A 160 -17.03 -4.11 -5.65
N ALA A 161 -18.08 -3.46 -5.12
CA ALA A 161 -18.10 -2.03 -4.88
C ALA A 161 -17.05 -1.58 -3.85
N SER A 162 -16.89 -2.32 -2.76
CA SER A 162 -15.89 -2.03 -1.73
C SER A 162 -14.46 -2.21 -2.25
N MET A 163 -14.18 -3.26 -3.04
CA MET A 163 -12.88 -3.42 -3.69
C MET A 163 -12.56 -2.25 -4.64
N ALA A 164 -13.53 -1.84 -5.46
CA ALA A 164 -13.37 -0.70 -6.35
C ALA A 164 -13.12 0.60 -5.57
N ALA A 165 -13.85 0.81 -4.47
CA ALA A 165 -13.67 1.96 -3.59
C ALA A 165 -12.29 1.98 -2.92
N LEU A 166 -11.79 0.83 -2.43
CA LEU A 166 -10.46 0.71 -1.83
C LEU A 166 -9.36 1.03 -2.83
N LEU A 167 -9.47 0.52 -4.06
CA LEU A 167 -8.51 0.80 -5.13
C LEU A 167 -8.58 2.28 -5.55
N ALA A 168 -9.77 2.84 -5.72
CA ALA A 168 -9.94 4.26 -6.02
C ALA A 168 -9.33 5.15 -4.92
N ALA A 169 -9.60 4.84 -3.65
CA ALA A 169 -9.03 5.56 -2.51
C ALA A 169 -7.50 5.49 -2.48
N SER A 170 -6.92 4.31 -2.75
CA SER A 170 -5.46 4.13 -2.83
C SER A 170 -4.82 5.03 -3.90
N LEU A 171 -5.48 5.13 -5.06
CA LEU A 171 -5.01 5.91 -6.19
C LEU A 171 -5.14 7.41 -5.92
N LEU A 172 -6.25 7.83 -5.30
CA LEU A 172 -6.46 9.21 -4.85
C LEU A 172 -5.44 9.63 -3.80
N MET A 173 -5.11 8.77 -2.82
CA MET A 173 -4.08 9.05 -1.82
C MET A 173 -2.70 9.27 -2.44
N LEU A 174 -2.31 8.43 -3.41
CA LEU A 174 -1.05 8.59 -4.12
C LEU A 174 -1.04 9.84 -5.00
N ALA A 175 -2.15 10.14 -5.68
CA ALA A 175 -2.28 11.34 -6.51
C ALA A 175 -2.19 12.62 -5.66
N ALA A 176 -2.91 12.69 -4.54
CA ALA A 176 -2.86 13.81 -3.61
C ALA A 176 -1.43 13.99 -3.05
N SER A 177 -0.79 12.89 -2.68
CA SER A 177 0.61 12.90 -2.23
C SER A 177 1.56 13.40 -3.31
N ALA A 178 1.37 13.00 -4.58
CA ALA A 178 2.18 13.48 -5.69
C ALA A 178 2.06 15.00 -5.90
N VAL A 179 0.85 15.55 -5.80
CA VAL A 179 0.62 17.01 -5.87
C VAL A 179 1.35 17.73 -4.74
N VAL A 180 1.27 17.23 -3.50
CA VAL A 180 2.00 17.80 -2.35
C VAL A 180 3.51 17.73 -2.58
N SER A 181 4.03 16.60 -3.05
CA SER A 181 5.45 16.41 -3.35
C SER A 181 5.95 17.34 -4.46
N LEU A 182 5.16 17.56 -5.51
CA LEU A 182 5.47 18.53 -6.57
C LEU A 182 5.56 19.96 -6.02
N GLY A 183 4.65 20.33 -5.12
CA GLY A 183 4.67 21.64 -4.45
C GLY A 183 5.89 21.83 -3.55
N LEU A 184 6.25 20.81 -2.77
CA LEU A 184 7.42 20.82 -1.88
C LEU A 184 8.74 20.88 -2.66
N TYR A 185 8.84 20.09 -3.73
CA TYR A 185 10.07 20.00 -4.53
C TYR A 185 10.25 21.21 -5.46
N GLY A 186 9.15 21.79 -5.95
CA GLY A 186 9.18 23.01 -6.76
C GLY A 186 9.67 24.24 -6.00
N ARG A 187 9.43 24.33 -4.69
CA ARG A 187 9.85 25.45 -3.82
C ARG A 187 11.29 25.35 -3.30
N ARG A 188 12.00 24.24 -3.53
CA ARG A 188 13.43 24.14 -3.22
C ARG A 188 14.22 24.83 -4.34
N GLU A 189 14.69 26.03 -4.04
CA GLU A 189 15.84 26.63 -4.71
C GLU A 189 17.09 25.83 -4.35
N LEU A 190 17.93 25.54 -5.35
CA LEU A 190 19.21 24.85 -5.19
C LEU A 190 20.26 25.86 -4.74
#